data_AF-A0A067QD65-F1
#
_entry.id   AF-A0A067QD65-F1
#
_cell.length_a   1.000
_cell.length_b   1.000
_cell.length_c   1.000
_cell.angle_alpha   90.00
_cell.angle_beta   90.00
_cell.angle_gamma   90.00
#
_symmetry.space_group_name_H-M   'P 1'
#
loop_
_entity.id
_entity.type
_entity.pdbx_description
1 polymer ?
#
loop_
_entity_poly.entity_id
_entity_poly.type
_entity_poly.pdbx_seq_one_letter_code
_entity_poly.pdbx_strand_id
1 'polypeptide(L)'
;MDMKMDSFDAILFPSDGRPPTLVSLATSPVTVANNFASHVSTRMPHPEVFMDYIAEGMGSRGWQYHLVEALDGMNKKFSNPYIIFYPVLSRDGMPFPINKCVREIQGSRFREECGWRGNIVVAKYQESSFTNMIDASMADFPIVKNYLMTHDSPVTTPSE
;
A
#
# COMPACT_ATOMS: atom_id res chain seq x y z
N MET A 1 8.73 17.00 23.60
CA MET A 1 9.49 16.36 22.51
C MET A 1 8.61 16.44 21.29
N ASP A 2 8.99 17.24 20.30
CA ASP A 2 8.27 17.32 19.04
C ASP A 2 8.37 15.97 18.32
N MET A 3 7.22 15.35 18.03
CA MET A 3 7.18 14.14 17.21
C MET A 3 7.49 14.54 15.78
N LYS A 4 8.72 14.32 15.33
CA LYS A 4 9.12 14.61 13.96
C LYS A 4 8.38 13.66 13.01
N MET A 5 7.40 14.18 12.27
CA MET A 5 6.82 13.47 11.12
C MET A 5 7.87 13.46 10.00
N ASP A 6 8.24 12.27 9.55
CA ASP A 6 9.03 12.11 8.32
C ASP A 6 8.09 11.60 7.24
N SER A 7 8.31 12.03 6.01
CA SER A 7 7.52 11.63 4.85
C SER A 7 8.39 11.02 3.78
N PHE A 8 7.83 10.10 3.00
CA PHE A 8 8.50 9.47 1.87
C PHE A 8 7.64 9.54 0.62
N ASP A 9 8.27 9.55 -0.54
CA ASP A 9 7.53 9.46 -1.80
C ASP A 9 6.93 8.05 -1.99
N ALA A 10 5.65 8.00 -2.32
CA ALA A 10 4.89 6.79 -2.61
C ALA A 10 4.08 6.97 -3.90
N ILE A 11 3.71 5.89 -4.58
CA ILE A 11 2.90 5.93 -5.79
C ILE A 11 1.43 5.73 -5.42
N LEU A 12 0.60 6.75 -5.64
CA LEU A 12 -0.85 6.64 -5.54
C LEU A 12 -1.43 6.10 -6.84
N PHE A 13 -2.32 5.11 -6.74
CA PHE A 13 -3.19 4.66 -7.83
C PHE A 13 -4.64 5.04 -7.50
N PRO A 14 -5.14 6.16 -8.06
CA PRO A 14 -6.51 6.60 -7.84
C PRO A 14 -7.53 5.60 -8.39
N SER A 15 -8.60 5.35 -7.66
CA SER A 15 -9.66 4.43 -8.10
C SER A 15 -10.53 4.99 -9.23
N ASP A 16 -10.56 6.32 -9.38
CA ASP A 16 -11.44 7.03 -10.31
C ASP A 16 -11.02 6.97 -11.79
N GLY A 17 -9.81 6.45 -12.09
CA GLY A 17 -9.25 6.31 -13.43
C GLY A 17 -8.19 7.36 -13.78
N ARG A 18 -7.87 8.29 -12.88
CA ARG A 18 -6.71 9.18 -13.07
C ARG A 18 -5.39 8.38 -13.13
N PRO A 19 -4.37 8.90 -13.82
CA PRO A 19 -3.07 8.24 -13.88
C PRO A 19 -2.40 8.18 -12.50
N PRO A 20 -1.54 7.17 -12.25
CA PRO A 20 -0.77 7.10 -11.02
C PRO A 20 0.16 8.29 -10.83
N THR A 21 0.32 8.75 -9.59
CA THR A 21 1.12 9.94 -9.23
C THR A 21 1.95 9.71 -7.98
N LEU A 22 3.07 10.43 -7.84
CA LEU A 22 3.80 10.47 -6.58
C LEU A 22 3.06 11.30 -5.53
N VAL A 23 3.06 10.82 -4.29
CA VAL A 23 2.48 11.49 -3.12
C VAL A 23 3.42 11.37 -1.92
N SER A 24 3.35 12.34 -1.03
CA SER A 24 4.15 12.37 0.21
C SER A 24 3.44 11.58 1.31
N LEU A 25 3.89 10.34 1.57
CA LEU A 25 3.35 9.47 2.60
C LEU A 25 3.94 9.81 3.96
N ALA A 26 3.13 10.41 4.83
CA ALA A 26 3.53 10.76 6.19
C ALA A 26 3.68 9.52 7.07
N THR A 27 4.61 9.62 8.04
CA THR A 27 4.86 8.56 9.01
C THR A 27 4.98 9.11 10.43
N SER A 28 4.43 8.38 11.39
CA SER A 28 4.58 8.69 12.82
C SER A 28 5.56 7.73 13.51
N PRO A 29 6.33 8.18 14.51
CA PRO A 29 7.16 7.29 15.31
C PRO A 29 6.28 6.36 16.16
N VAL A 30 6.56 5.05 16.14
CA VAL A 30 5.97 4.06 17.03
C VAL A 30 6.99 3.73 18.10
N THR A 31 6.68 4.07 19.34
CA THR A 31 7.43 3.59 20.51
C THR A 31 7.04 2.15 20.80
N VAL A 32 7.86 1.20 20.34
CA VAL A 32 7.79 -0.18 20.83
C VAL A 32 8.57 -0.23 22.13
N ALA A 33 7.89 -0.42 23.26
CA ALA A 33 8.54 -0.68 24.53
C ALA A 33 9.17 -2.09 24.47
N ASN A 34 10.45 -2.18 24.13
CA ASN A 34 11.20 -3.43 24.20
C ASN A 34 12.27 -3.31 25.31
N ASN A 35 12.19 -4.18 26.33
CA ASN A 35 13.00 -4.09 27.54
C ASN A 35 14.48 -4.48 27.34
N PHE A 36 14.90 -4.91 26.15
CA PHE A 36 16.26 -5.31 25.85
C PHE A 36 16.61 -4.94 24.40
N ALA A 37 17.68 -4.16 24.23
CA ALA A 37 18.33 -3.77 22.98
C ALA A 37 17.73 -2.60 22.15
N SER A 38 18.67 -1.78 21.66
CA SER A 38 18.59 -0.64 20.72
C SER A 38 17.21 -0.20 20.23
N HIS A 39 16.89 1.08 20.44
CA HIS A 39 15.74 1.77 19.85
C HIS A 39 15.70 1.61 18.32
N VAL A 40 15.02 0.58 17.82
CA VAL A 40 14.57 0.54 16.44
C VAL A 40 13.33 1.40 16.41
N SER A 41 13.47 2.65 15.96
CA SER A 41 12.34 3.57 15.80
C SER A 41 11.48 3.07 14.64
N THR A 42 10.55 2.16 14.91
CA THR A 42 9.60 1.70 13.91
C THR A 42 8.66 2.85 13.56
N ARG A 43 8.52 3.21 12.28
CA ARG A 43 7.62 4.29 11.83
C ARG A 43 6.32 3.68 11.27
N MET A 44 5.17 4.23 11.68
CA MET A 44 3.85 3.85 11.17
C MET A 44 3.51 4.73 9.95
N PRO A 45 3.28 4.15 8.77
CA PRO A 45 2.77 4.91 7.62
C PRO A 45 1.29 5.28 7.82
N HIS A 46 0.88 6.40 7.21
CA HIS A 46 -0.50 6.87 7.21
C HIS A 46 -1.12 6.88 5.80
N PRO A 47 -1.31 5.72 5.15
CA PRO A 47 -1.88 5.65 3.80
C PRO A 47 -3.37 6.05 3.76
N GLU A 48 -4.06 6.01 4.91
CA GLU A 48 -5.47 6.40 5.04
C GLU A 48 -5.77 7.81 4.52
N VAL A 49 -4.79 8.72 4.56
CA VAL A 49 -4.96 10.11 4.09
C VAL A 49 -5.20 10.20 2.58
N PHE A 50 -4.89 9.14 1.83
CA PHE A 50 -5.11 9.04 0.39
C PHE A 50 -6.24 8.08 0.01
N MET A 51 -6.90 7.46 1.00
CA MET A 51 -7.95 6.46 0.79
C MET A 51 -9.33 7.11 0.94
N ASP A 52 -9.88 7.58 -0.18
CA ASP A 52 -11.20 8.20 -0.19
C ASP A 52 -12.24 7.27 0.44
N TYR A 53 -13.10 7.84 1.29
CA TYR A 53 -14.23 7.14 1.94
C TYR A 53 -13.86 6.08 3.00
N ILE A 54 -12.58 5.97 3.37
CA ILE A 54 -12.15 5.11 4.48
C ILE A 54 -12.80 5.52 5.80
N ALA A 55 -13.02 4.55 6.70
CA ALA A 55 -13.52 4.80 8.05
C ALA A 55 -12.56 5.70 8.84
N GLU A 56 -13.06 6.86 9.28
CA GLU A 56 -12.29 7.80 10.08
C GLU A 56 -12.13 7.32 11.52
N GLY A 57 -11.02 7.70 12.18
CA GLY A 57 -10.78 7.38 13.59
C GLY A 57 -10.42 5.91 13.90
N MET A 58 -10.38 5.04 12.88
CA MET A 58 -10.04 3.62 13.03
C MET A 58 -8.53 3.33 12.98
N GLY A 59 -7.70 4.34 12.71
CA GLY A 59 -6.25 4.20 12.57
C GLY A 59 -5.88 3.12 11.54
N SER A 60 -4.93 2.26 11.89
CA SER A 60 -4.47 1.15 11.04
C SER A 60 -5.50 0.03 10.82
N ARG A 61 -6.71 0.11 11.39
CA ARG A 61 -7.78 -0.87 11.15
C ARG A 61 -8.58 -0.58 9.88
N GLY A 62 -8.48 0.63 9.33
CA GLY A 62 -9.22 1.03 8.12
C GLY A 62 -8.66 0.44 6.83
N TRP A 63 -7.39 0.01 6.86
CA TRP A 63 -6.63 -0.44 5.70
C TRP A 63 -5.82 -1.69 6.04
N GLN A 64 -5.37 -2.38 5.01
CA GLN A 64 -4.41 -3.47 5.10
C GLN A 64 -3.26 -3.21 4.13
N TYR A 65 -2.23 -4.05 4.20
CA TYR A 65 -1.08 -3.97 3.32
C TYR A 65 -0.75 -5.32 2.71
N HIS A 66 -0.08 -5.28 1.57
CA HIS A 66 0.42 -6.44 0.86
C HIS A 66 1.88 -6.23 0.45
N LEU A 67 2.73 -7.22 0.69
CA LEU A 67 4.14 -7.13 0.36
C LEU A 67 4.41 -7.63 -1.05
N VAL A 68 5.15 -6.83 -1.81
CA VAL A 68 5.61 -7.15 -3.16
C VAL A 68 7.12 -7.33 -3.11
N GLU A 69 7.54 -8.56 -2.81
CA GLU A 69 8.94 -8.89 -2.59
C GLU A 69 9.64 -9.44 -3.84
N ALA A 70 8.89 -9.88 -4.84
CA ALA A 70 9.38 -10.42 -6.12
C ALA A 70 8.29 -10.35 -7.20
N LEU A 71 8.69 -10.46 -8.47
CA LEU A 71 7.78 -10.74 -9.59
C LEU A 71 7.72 -12.25 -9.87
N ASP A 72 6.68 -12.66 -10.59
CA ASP A 72 6.56 -14.02 -11.10
C ASP A 72 7.81 -14.42 -11.92
N GLY A 73 8.38 -15.58 -11.59
CA GLY A 73 9.58 -16.12 -12.25
C GLY A 73 10.92 -15.61 -11.71
N MET A 74 10.95 -14.70 -10.73
CA MET A 74 12.19 -14.30 -10.07
C MET A 74 12.64 -15.36 -9.05
N ASN A 75 13.95 -15.62 -8.98
CA ASN A 75 14.58 -16.55 -8.04
C ASN A 75 15.15 -15.87 -6.78
N LYS A 76 15.08 -14.53 -6.72
CA LYS A 76 15.52 -13.69 -5.61
C LYS A 76 14.52 -12.57 -5.40
N LYS A 77 14.39 -12.10 -4.16
CA LYS A 77 13.61 -10.92 -3.81
C LYS A 77 14.27 -9.64 -4.35
N PHE A 78 13.50 -8.57 -4.49
CA PHE A 78 14.03 -7.23 -4.73
C PHE A 78 14.97 -6.80 -3.60
N SER A 79 16.01 -6.03 -3.93
CA SER A 79 16.85 -5.38 -2.91
C SER A 79 16.06 -4.34 -2.10
N ASN A 80 15.11 -3.67 -2.77
CA ASN A 80 14.21 -2.67 -2.18
C ASN A 80 12.77 -3.04 -2.58
N PRO A 81 12.12 -3.93 -1.84
CA PRO A 81 10.75 -4.37 -2.09
C PRO A 81 9.68 -3.26 -1.90
N TYR A 82 8.45 -3.57 -2.28
CA TYR A 82 7.32 -2.63 -2.22
C TYR A 82 6.20 -3.10 -1.30
N ILE A 83 5.38 -2.15 -0.85
CA ILE A 83 4.19 -2.38 -0.03
C ILE A 83 3.01 -1.72 -0.71
N ILE A 84 1.94 -2.48 -0.94
CA ILE A 84 0.67 -1.94 -1.43
C ILE A 84 -0.27 -1.81 -0.24
N PHE A 85 -0.59 -0.58 0.15
CA PHE A 85 -1.65 -0.28 1.11
C PHE A 85 -2.99 -0.16 0.38
N TYR A 86 -4.03 -0.79 0.92
CA TYR A 86 -5.38 -0.77 0.34
C TYR A 86 -6.45 -0.66 1.44
N PRO A 87 -7.57 0.03 1.16
CA PRO A 87 -8.62 0.20 2.15
C PRO A 87 -9.45 -1.08 2.32
N VAL A 88 -9.89 -1.36 3.55
CA VAL A 88 -10.71 -2.55 3.87
C VAL A 88 -11.99 -2.20 4.62
N LEU A 89 -12.05 -1.03 5.26
CA LEU A 89 -13.24 -0.58 5.99
C LEU A 89 -13.65 0.82 5.55
N SER A 90 -14.82 0.93 4.92
CA SER A 90 -15.44 2.19 4.52
C SER A 90 -16.22 2.82 5.67
N ARG A 91 -16.51 4.11 5.53
CA ARG A 91 -17.24 4.90 6.54
C ARG A 91 -18.63 4.36 6.88
N ASP A 92 -19.31 3.75 5.91
CA ASP A 92 -20.70 3.29 6.00
C ASP A 92 -20.87 1.78 5.80
N GLY A 93 -19.77 1.04 5.60
CA GLY A 93 -19.79 -0.38 5.30
C GLY A 93 -20.02 -0.72 3.82
N MET A 94 -20.18 0.27 2.94
CA MET A 94 -20.30 0.02 1.49
C MET A 94 -18.96 -0.40 0.88
N PRO A 95 -18.96 -1.31 -0.11
CA PRO A 95 -17.72 -1.70 -0.79
C PRO A 95 -17.05 -0.51 -1.48
N PHE A 96 -15.72 -0.45 -1.40
CA PHE A 96 -14.94 0.51 -2.20
C PHE A 96 -15.13 0.23 -3.70
N PRO A 97 -15.10 1.27 -4.55
CA PRO A 97 -15.19 1.10 -6.00
C PRO A 97 -13.99 0.32 -6.54
N ILE A 98 -14.17 -0.40 -7.65
CA ILE A 98 -13.06 -1.03 -8.37
C ILE A 98 -12.05 0.06 -8.78
N ASN A 99 -10.77 -0.20 -8.55
CA ASN A 99 -9.71 0.66 -9.00
C ASN A 99 -9.58 0.58 -10.52
N LYS A 100 -10.08 1.61 -11.23
CA LYS A 100 -10.14 1.61 -12.69
C LYS A 100 -8.77 1.53 -13.34
N CYS A 101 -7.75 2.16 -12.75
CA CYS A 101 -6.38 2.10 -13.24
C CYS A 101 -5.83 0.67 -13.19
N VAL A 102 -6.01 -0.03 -12.06
CA VAL A 102 -5.55 -1.43 -11.93
C VAL A 102 -6.35 -2.37 -12.84
N ARG A 103 -7.67 -2.17 -12.96
CA ARG A 103 -8.50 -2.91 -13.91
C ARG A 103 -7.98 -2.78 -15.35
N GLU A 104 -7.61 -1.57 -15.77
CA GLU A 104 -7.03 -1.33 -17.09
C GLU A 104 -5.65 -1.99 -17.26
N ILE A 105 -4.82 -2.01 -16.22
CA ILE A 105 -3.54 -2.73 -16.20
C ILE A 105 -3.75 -4.24 -16.41
N GLN A 106 -4.77 -4.81 -15.77
CA GLN A 106 -5.10 -6.24 -15.87
C GLN A 106 -5.80 -6.60 -17.19
N GLY A 107 -6.49 -5.65 -17.82
CA GLY A 107 -7.13 -5.84 -19.12
C GLY A 107 -8.09 -7.02 -19.13
N SER A 108 -7.93 -7.94 -20.09
CA SER A 108 -8.78 -9.13 -20.22
C SER A 108 -8.62 -10.16 -19.09
N ARG A 109 -7.58 -10.04 -18.24
CA ARG A 109 -7.38 -10.91 -17.07
C ARG A 109 -8.21 -10.45 -15.86
N PHE A 110 -8.75 -9.23 -15.89
CA PHE A 110 -9.48 -8.66 -14.75
C PHE A 110 -10.66 -9.54 -14.33
N ARG A 111 -10.76 -9.77 -13.02
CA ARG A 111 -11.88 -10.44 -12.36
C ARG A 111 -12.44 -9.53 -11.29
N GLU A 112 -13.73 -9.20 -11.37
CA GLU A 112 -14.34 -8.19 -10.50
C GLU A 112 -14.37 -8.62 -9.03
N GLU A 113 -14.56 -9.92 -8.80
CA GLU A 113 -14.59 -10.54 -7.49
C GLU A 113 -13.24 -10.48 -6.75
N CYS A 114 -12.12 -10.41 -7.48
CA CYS A 114 -10.77 -10.31 -6.92
C CYS A 114 -10.09 -8.96 -7.22
N GLY A 115 -10.87 -7.97 -7.68
CA GLY A 115 -10.34 -6.68 -8.10
C GLY A 115 -9.77 -5.86 -6.94
N TRP A 116 -8.70 -5.12 -7.21
CA TRP A 116 -8.23 -4.06 -6.31
C TRP A 116 -9.29 -2.97 -6.21
N ARG A 117 -9.60 -2.53 -4.98
CA ARG A 117 -10.68 -1.57 -4.70
C ARG A 117 -10.15 -0.36 -3.93
N GLY A 118 -10.79 0.78 -4.18
CA GLY A 118 -10.41 2.08 -3.60
C GLY A 118 -9.06 2.57 -4.12
N ASN A 119 -8.63 3.70 -3.57
CA ASN A 119 -7.29 4.22 -3.85
C ASN A 119 -6.27 3.32 -3.16
N ILE A 120 -5.26 2.87 -3.89
CA ILE A 120 -4.16 2.09 -3.33
C ILE A 120 -2.88 2.93 -3.34
N VAL A 121 -2.07 2.79 -2.30
CA VAL A 121 -0.82 3.54 -2.13
C VAL A 121 0.33 2.57 -2.11
N VAL A 122 1.35 2.78 -2.94
CA VAL A 122 2.50 1.90 -3.06
C VAL A 122 3.75 2.58 -2.53
N ALA A 123 4.25 2.09 -1.41
CA ALA A 123 5.51 2.57 -0.82
C ALA A 123 6.65 1.59 -1.12
N LYS A 124 7.88 2.08 -0.94
CA LYS A 124 9.10 1.29 -1.08
C LYS A 124 9.80 1.21 0.28
N TYR A 125 10.40 0.07 0.58
CA TYR A 125 11.12 -0.12 1.83
C TYR A 125 12.46 -0.81 1.63
N GLN A 126 13.34 -0.64 2.61
CA GLN A 126 14.64 -1.27 2.69
C GLN A 126 14.62 -2.34 3.79
N GLU A 127 15.44 -3.39 3.60
CA GLU A 127 15.62 -4.50 4.55
C GLU A 127 14.36 -5.39 4.72
N SER A 128 14.30 -6.18 5.79
CA SER A 128 13.23 -7.16 6.04
C SER A 128 12.02 -6.59 6.79
N SER A 129 12.01 -5.29 7.09
CA SER A 129 10.95 -4.64 7.85
C SER A 129 10.34 -3.47 7.09
N PHE A 130 9.00 -3.44 7.00
CA PHE A 130 8.23 -2.34 6.43
C PHE A 130 8.43 -0.99 7.15
N THR A 131 9.14 -1.00 8.28
CA THR A 131 9.38 0.18 9.11
C THR A 131 10.46 1.10 8.57
N ASN A 132 11.27 0.63 7.60
CA ASN A 132 12.35 1.39 6.97
C ASN A 132 11.93 1.81 5.55
N MET A 133 11.00 2.75 5.45
CA MET A 133 10.54 3.31 4.17
C MET A 133 11.64 4.15 3.51
N ILE A 134 11.67 4.12 2.19
CA ILE A 134 12.52 4.94 1.33
C ILE A 134 11.69 5.54 0.22
N ASP A 135 12.18 6.61 -0.40
CA ASP A 135 11.48 7.28 -1.50
C ASP A 135 11.29 6.34 -2.70
N ALA A 136 10.04 6.19 -3.11
CA ALA A 136 9.69 5.66 -4.41
C ALA A 136 9.82 6.75 -5.48
N SER A 137 9.94 6.33 -6.73
CA SER A 137 10.00 7.22 -7.87
C SER A 137 9.08 6.71 -8.98
N MET A 138 8.77 7.54 -9.98
CA MET A 138 8.03 7.07 -11.15
C MET A 138 8.81 6.03 -11.98
N ALA A 139 10.12 5.84 -11.74
CA ALA A 139 10.88 4.73 -12.33
C ALA A 139 10.51 3.37 -11.72
N ASP A 140 9.87 3.35 -10.54
CA ASP A 140 9.35 2.13 -9.91
C ASP A 140 8.00 1.70 -10.51
N PHE A 141 7.27 2.61 -11.16
CA PHE A 141 5.94 2.33 -11.72
C PHE A 141 5.91 1.11 -12.66
N PRO A 142 6.85 0.91 -13.61
CA PRO A 142 6.85 -0.28 -14.45
C PRO A 142 6.93 -1.60 -13.67
N ILE A 143 7.64 -1.63 -12.53
CA ILE A 143 7.79 -2.82 -11.69
C ILE A 143 6.47 -3.12 -10.97
N VAL A 144 5.88 -2.11 -10.35
CA VAL A 144 4.58 -2.21 -9.67
C VAL A 144 3.46 -2.56 -10.66
N LYS A 145 3.48 -1.95 -11.85
CA LYS A 145 2.53 -2.26 -12.94
C LYS A 145 2.64 -3.72 -13.37
N ASN A 146 3.87 -4.25 -13.53
CA ASN A 146 4.08 -5.66 -13.90
C ASN A 146 3.47 -6.58 -12.84
N TYR A 147 3.70 -6.30 -11.56
CA TYR A 147 3.09 -7.04 -10.46
C TYR A 147 1.55 -7.04 -10.53
N LEU A 148 0.95 -5.84 -10.63
CA LEU A 148 -0.51 -5.67 -10.68
C LEU A 148 -1.16 -6.32 -11.90
N MET A 149 -0.41 -6.52 -12.99
CA MET A 149 -0.89 -7.19 -14.21
C MET A 149 -1.24 -8.66 -13.95
N THR A 150 -0.56 -9.34 -13.03
CA THR A 150 -0.74 -10.77 -12.75
C THR A 150 -1.29 -11.08 -11.36
N HIS A 151 -1.37 -10.08 -10.47
CA HIS A 151 -1.79 -10.28 -9.09
C HIS A 151 -3.12 -9.59 -8.78
N ASP A 152 -4.05 -10.37 -8.27
CA ASP A 152 -5.33 -9.90 -7.77
C ASP A 152 -5.19 -9.32 -6.34
N SER A 153 -6.24 -8.64 -5.87
CA SER A 153 -6.29 -8.17 -4.49
C SER A 153 -6.24 -9.35 -3.51
N PRO A 154 -5.47 -9.28 -2.42
CA PRO A 154 -5.42 -10.34 -1.41
C PRO A 154 -6.72 -10.47 -0.59
N VAL A 155 -7.67 -9.54 -0.75
CA VAL A 155 -8.98 -9.62 -0.09
C VAL A 155 -9.84 -10.66 -0.80
N THR A 156 -9.82 -11.89 -0.29
CA THR A 156 -10.89 -12.86 -0.50
C THR A 156 -12.11 -12.42 0.32
N THR A 157 -13.25 -12.25 -0.35
CA THR A 157 -14.57 -12.18 0.30
C THR A 157 -14.67 -13.28 1.35
N PRO A 158 -15.24 -13.01 2.54
CA PRO A 158 -15.55 -14.10 3.47
C PRO A 158 -16.48 -15.06 2.72
N SER A 159 -16.07 -16.32 2.64
CA SER A 159 -16.96 -17.41 2.24
C SER A 159 -18.21 -17.37 3.11
N GLU A 160 -19.38 -17.29 2.47
CA GLU A 160 -20.70 -17.38 3.10
C GLU A 160 -20.85 -18.63 3.99
#